data_AF-A0A6I6MMR3-F1
#
_entry.id   AF-A0A6I6MMR3-F1
#
_cell.length_a   1.000
_cell.length_b   1.000
_cell.length_c   1.000
_cell.angle_alpha   90.00
_cell.angle_beta   90.00
_cell.angle_gamma   90.00
#
_symmetry.space_group_name_H-M   'P 1'
#
loop_
_entity.id
_entity.type
_entity.pdbx_description
1 polymer ?
#
loop_
_entity_poly.entity_id
_entity_poly.type
_entity_poly.pdbx_seq_one_letter_code
_entity_poly.pdbx_strand_id
1 'polypeptide(L)'
;MVEFAGLPEGFYWAAAVTIYELIAPLFILARRFVTLACLGHMGIVALGAVLVHYPDGWFVVGAGRNGMEYSVLLLVCLGATARAYAPRHAA
;
A
#
# COMPACT_ATOMS: atom_id res chain seq x y z
N MET A 1 -6.47 -16.57 15.17
CA MET A 1 -7.59 -15.85 14.54
C MET A 1 -7.29 -14.38 14.77
N VAL A 2 -7.06 -13.58 13.74
CA VAL A 2 -6.72 -12.14 13.92
C VAL A 2 -7.99 -11.44 14.40
N GLU A 3 -7.95 -10.93 15.62
CA GLU A 3 -9.05 -10.17 16.22
C GLU A 3 -8.95 -8.73 15.68
N PHE A 4 -9.89 -8.37 14.80
CA PHE A 4 -9.92 -7.04 14.18
C PHE A 4 -10.33 -6.01 15.23
N ALA A 5 -9.36 -5.21 15.67
CA ALA A 5 -9.52 -4.13 16.62
C ALA A 5 -10.52 -3.06 16.12
N GLY A 6 -11.81 -3.24 16.41
CA GLY A 6 -12.79 -2.15 16.45
C GLY A 6 -13.46 -1.73 15.14
N LEU A 7 -13.19 -2.38 14.00
CA LEU A 7 -13.94 -2.15 12.75
C LEU A 7 -15.14 -3.12 12.67
N PRO A 8 -16.39 -2.63 12.52
CA PRO A 8 -17.50 -3.50 12.17
C PRO A 8 -17.12 -4.26 10.90
N GLU A 9 -17.27 -5.59 10.92
CA GLU A 9 -17.00 -6.43 9.76
C GLU A 9 -15.53 -6.44 9.27
N GLY A 10 -14.55 -6.38 10.18
CA GLY A 10 -13.11 -6.35 9.84
C GLY A 10 -12.63 -7.46 8.86
N PHE A 11 -13.31 -8.61 8.83
CA PHE A 11 -13.07 -9.63 7.82
C PHE A 11 -13.28 -9.12 6.39
N TYR A 12 -14.38 -8.41 6.10
CA TYR A 12 -14.66 -7.91 4.75
C TYR A 12 -13.65 -6.83 4.33
N TRP A 13 -13.23 -5.98 5.27
CA TRP A 13 -12.18 -5.00 5.01
C TRP A 13 -10.84 -5.66 4.65
N ALA A 14 -10.42 -6.66 5.42
CA ALA A 14 -9.19 -7.41 5.13
C ALA A 14 -9.28 -8.16 3.80
N ALA A 15 -10.44 -8.77 3.51
CA ALA A 15 -10.68 -9.43 2.24
C ALA A 15 -10.62 -8.45 1.07
N ALA A 16 -11.24 -7.27 1.20
CA ALA A 16 -11.22 -6.23 0.16
C ALA A 16 -9.80 -5.72 -0.10
N VAL A 17 -9.01 -5.46 0.95
CA VAL A 17 -7.59 -5.10 0.82
C VAL A 17 -6.81 -6.20 0.12
N THR A 18 -6.96 -7.45 0.54
CA THR A 18 -6.24 -8.60 -0.05
C THR A 18 -6.58 -8.77 -1.53
N ILE A 19 -7.87 -8.67 -1.89
CA ILE A 19 -8.31 -8.75 -3.29
C ILE A 19 -7.72 -7.61 -4.10
N TYR A 20 -7.74 -6.38 -3.57
CA TYR A 20 -7.12 -5.24 -4.24
C TYR A 20 -5.62 -5.47 -4.46
N GLU A 21 -4.90 -5.90 -3.43
CA GLU A 21 -3.46 -6.17 -3.49
C GLU A 21 -3.09 -7.28 -4.48
N LEU A 22 -4.00 -8.23 -4.73
CA LEU A 22 -3.80 -9.29 -5.71
C LEU A 22 -4.10 -8.84 -7.15
N ILE A 23 -5.13 -8.00 -7.34
CA ILE A 23 -5.63 -7.62 -8.66
C ILE A 23 -4.95 -6.35 -9.21
N ALA A 24 -4.69 -5.35 -8.36
CA ALA A 24 -4.09 -4.08 -8.77
C ALA A 24 -2.69 -4.23 -9.45
N PRO A 25 -1.79 -5.15 -9.02
CA PRO A 25 -0.53 -5.37 -9.71
C PRO A 25 -0.69 -5.91 -11.14
N LEU A 26 -1.79 -6.62 -11.43
CA LEU A 26 -2.06 -7.11 -12.79
C LEU A 26 -2.31 -5.94 -13.75
N PHE A 27 -2.95 -4.86 -13.28
CA PHE A 27 -3.12 -3.63 -14.04
C PHE A 27 -1.79 -2.93 -14.29
N ILE A 28 -0.90 -2.89 -13.29
CA ILE A 28 0.46 -2.36 -13.43
C ILE A 28 1.25 -3.16 -14.48
N LEU A 29 1.20 -4.50 -14.42
CA LEU A 29 1.86 -5.39 -15.37
C LEU A 29 1.32 -5.23 -16.79
N ALA A 30 0.00 -5.10 -16.95
CA ALA A 30 -0.66 -4.84 -18.21
C ALA A 30 -0.47 -3.39 -18.72
N ARG A 31 0.24 -2.54 -17.96
CA ARG A 31 0.42 -1.10 -18.23
C ARG A 31 -0.91 -0.35 -18.42
N ARG A 32 -1.99 -0.83 -17.80
CA ARG A 32 -3.33 -0.27 -17.93
C ARG A 32 -3.80 0.22 -16.57
N PHE A 33 -4.35 1.44 -16.50
CA PHE A 33 -4.77 2.07 -15.24
C PHE A 33 -3.66 2.14 -14.17
N VAL A 34 -2.38 2.18 -14.58
CA VAL A 34 -1.21 2.11 -13.68
C VAL A 34 -1.28 3.15 -12.58
N THR A 35 -1.53 4.43 -12.92
CA THR A 35 -1.63 5.50 -11.92
C THR A 35 -2.71 5.22 -10.88
N LEU A 36 -3.89 4.74 -11.28
CA LEU A 36 -4.98 4.43 -10.34
C LEU A 36 -4.64 3.22 -9.46
N ALA A 37 -4.03 2.18 -10.03
CA ALA A 37 -3.57 0.99 -9.30
C ALA A 37 -2.49 1.35 -8.26
N CYS A 38 -1.53 2.20 -8.63
CA CYS A 38 -0.51 2.68 -7.71
C CYS A 38 -1.11 3.54 -6.60
N LEU A 39 -2.05 4.44 -6.90
CA LEU A 39 -2.68 5.30 -5.89
C LEU A 39 -3.47 4.50 -4.85
N GLY A 40 -4.21 3.46 -5.24
CA GLY A 40 -4.90 2.63 -4.26
C GLY A 40 -3.94 1.78 -3.41
N HIS A 41 -2.87 1.24 -4.00
CA HIS A 41 -1.81 0.60 -3.22
C HIS A 41 -1.16 1.57 -2.23
N MET A 42 -0.91 2.82 -2.62
CA MET A 42 -0.37 3.83 -1.72
C MET A 42 -1.30 4.07 -0.52
N GLY A 43 -2.62 4.11 -0.73
CA GLY A 43 -3.59 4.24 0.35
C GLY A 43 -3.51 3.07 1.35
N ILE A 44 -3.50 1.84 0.85
CA ILE A 44 -3.42 0.63 1.68
C ILE A 44 -2.09 0.59 2.46
N VAL A 45 -0.96 0.79 1.77
CA VAL A 45 0.37 0.74 2.38
C VAL A 45 0.55 1.86 3.40
N ALA A 46 0.06 3.08 3.13
CA ALA A 46 0.13 4.19 4.09
C ALA A 46 -0.70 3.89 5.34
N LEU A 47 -1.90 3.31 5.17
CA LEU A 47 -2.74 2.93 6.31
C LEU A 47 -2.09 1.82 7.14
N GLY A 48 -1.54 0.79 6.51
CA GLY A 48 -0.78 -0.26 7.18
C GLY A 48 0.46 0.30 7.90
N ALA A 49 1.18 1.23 7.27
CA ALA A 49 2.32 1.90 7.88
C ALA A 49 1.94 2.62 9.17
N VAL A 50 0.84 3.40 9.16
CA VAL A 50 0.41 4.17 10.33
C VAL A 50 -0.24 3.30 11.41
N LEU A 51 -1.14 2.39 11.02
CA LEU A 51 -1.90 1.60 12.00
C LEU A 51 -1.11 0.45 12.60
N VAL A 52 -0.19 -0.15 11.83
CA VAL A 52 0.50 -1.39 12.21
C VAL A 52 1.98 -1.15 12.51
N HIS A 53 2.67 -0.41 11.65
CA HIS A 53 4.15 -0.32 11.71
C HIS A 53 4.67 0.89 12.49
N TYR A 54 3.89 1.97 12.60
CA TYR A 54 4.27 3.17 13.33
C TYR A 54 4.62 2.91 14.80
N PRO A 55 3.89 2.07 15.55
CA PRO A 55 4.24 1.73 16.94
C PRO A 55 5.61 1.07 17.08
N ASP A 56 6.04 0.32 16.06
CA ASP A 56 7.33 -0.40 16.04
C ASP A 56 8.50 0.49 15.58
N GLY A 57 8.23 1.76 15.25
CA GLY A 57 9.22 2.75 14.88
C GLY A 57 9.69 2.66 13.43
N TRP A 58 10.95 3.05 13.17
CA TRP A 58 11.44 3.22 11.80
C TRP A 58 12.12 1.96 11.23
N PHE A 59 13.06 1.36 11.95
CA PHE A 59 13.96 0.34 11.41
C PHE A 59 13.38 -1.08 11.54
N VAL A 60 13.41 -1.85 10.45
CA VAL A 60 13.11 -3.30 10.41
C VAL A 60 14.40 -4.13 10.60
N VAL A 61 15.58 -3.53 10.40
CA VAL A 61 16.88 -4.20 10.59
C VAL A 61 17.42 -3.99 12.02
N GLY A 62 18.05 -5.02 12.59
CA GLY A 62 18.72 -4.97 13.90
C GLY A 62 17.84 -5.49 15.04
N ALA A 63 17.80 -4.77 16.16
CA ALA A 63 16.92 -5.10 17.30
C ALA A 63 15.45 -4.69 17.06
N GLY A 64 15.19 -3.85 16.05
CA GLY A 64 13.85 -3.50 15.60
C GLY A 64 13.24 -4.62 14.77
N ARG A 65 11.93 -4.84 14.91
CA ARG A 65 11.12 -5.71 14.05
C ARG A 65 9.94 -4.88 13.58
N ASN A 66 9.46 -5.10 12.35
CA ASN A 66 8.23 -4.49 11.83
C ASN A 66 8.19 -2.95 11.71
N GLY A 67 9.34 -2.24 11.72
CA GLY A 67 9.37 -0.80 11.47
C GLY A 67 8.87 -0.36 10.07
N MET A 68 8.72 0.95 9.89
CA MET A 68 8.10 1.56 8.69
C MET A 68 9.00 1.70 7.45
N GLU A 69 10.31 1.43 7.53
CA GLU A 69 11.27 1.76 6.45
C GLU A 69 10.86 1.16 5.09
N TYR A 70 10.40 -0.09 5.09
CA TYR A 70 9.96 -0.77 3.88
C TYR A 70 8.66 -0.17 3.33
N SER A 71 7.71 0.18 4.19
CA SER A 71 6.45 0.83 3.79
C SER A 71 6.71 2.19 3.15
N VAL A 72 7.63 2.98 3.70
CA VAL A 72 8.00 4.28 3.13
C VAL A 72 8.69 4.13 1.77
N LEU A 73 9.61 3.16 1.64
CA LEU A 73 10.23 2.86 0.35
C LEU A 73 9.19 2.46 -0.70
N LEU A 74 8.24 1.59 -0.35
CA LEU A 74 7.14 1.21 -1.23
C LEU A 74 6.30 2.40 -1.67
N LEU A 75 5.95 3.31 -0.75
CA LEU A 75 5.20 4.52 -1.09
C LEU A 75 5.94 5.40 -2.10
N VAL A 76 7.27 5.55 -1.95
CA VAL A 76 8.10 6.30 -2.90
C VAL A 76 8.12 5.63 -4.26
N CYS A 77 8.33 4.32 -4.33
CA CYS A 77 8.35 3.56 -5.58
C CYS A 77 7.00 3.61 -6.31
N LEU A 78 5.90 3.44 -5.57
CA LEU A 78 4.55 3.53 -6.12
C LEU A 78 4.24 4.94 -6.61
N GLY A 79 4.61 5.97 -5.85
CA GLY A 79 4.42 7.37 -6.25
C GLY A 79 5.23 7.76 -7.49
N ALA A 80 6.48 7.31 -7.57
CA ALA A 80 7.32 7.50 -8.76
C ALA A 80 6.71 6.81 -10.00
N THR A 81 6.23 5.58 -9.84
CA THR A 81 5.56 4.82 -10.90
C THR A 81 4.25 5.48 -11.33
N ALA A 82 3.42 5.91 -10.36
CA ALA A 82 2.17 6.60 -10.62
C ALA A 82 2.39 7.88 -11.44
N ARG A 83 3.42 8.65 -11.09
CA ARG A 83 3.83 9.87 -11.81
C ARG A 83 4.32 9.55 -13.22
N ALA A 84 5.10 8.48 -13.40
CA ALA A 84 5.62 8.10 -14.71
C ALA A 84 4.52 7.77 -15.73
N TYR A 85 3.39 7.24 -15.27
CA TYR A 85 2.23 6.86 -16.08
C TYR A 85 1.06 7.86 -16.01
N ALA A 86 1.22 8.97 -15.28
CA ALA A 86 0.17 9.98 -15.15
C ALA A 86 -0.16 10.60 -16.53
N PRO A 87 -1.44 10.93 -16.80
CA PRO A 87 -1.82 11.61 -18.03
C PRO A 87 -1.02 12.91 -18.15
N ARG A 88 -0.20 13.02 -19.20
CA ARG A 88 0.40 14.30 -19.55
C ARG A 88 -0.72 15.13 -20.17
N HIS A 89 -1.06 16.26 -19.56
CA HIS A 89 -1.91 17.24 -20.24
C HIS A 89 -1.23 17.59 -21.56
N ALA A 90 -1.92 17.34 -22.68
CA ALA A 90 -1.48 17.82 -23.97
C ALA A 90 -1.51 19.36 -23.90
N ALA A 91 -0.33 19.97 -23.98
CA ALA A 91 -0.18 21.42 -24.14
C ALA A 91 -0.57 21.83 -25.57
#